data_AF-A0A1M6MKA7-F1
#
_entry.id   AF-A0A1M6MKA7-F1
#
_cell.length_a   1.000
_cell.length_b   1.000
_cell.length_c   1.000
_cell.angle_alpha   90.00
_cell.angle_beta   90.00
_cell.angle_gamma   90.00
#
_symmetry.space_group_name_H-M   'P 1'
#
loop_
_entity.id
_entity.type
_entity.pdbx_description
1 polymer ?
#
loop_
_entity_poly.entity_id
_entity_poly.type
_entity_poly.pdbx_seq_one_letter_code
_entity_poly.pdbx_strand_id
1 'polypeptide(L)' 'MKPIRFETLLYTVGALLVIAGAVVRIGHLSSAATGFTLLIGGFLLGSVGQLLTFRRTRQLQARNRELEAKLANSQRKS' A
#
# COMPACT_ATOMS: atom_id res chain seq x y z
N MET A 1 -5.09 -17.47 3.74
CA MET A 1 -5.18 -16.44 2.68
C MET A 1 -3.84 -15.74 2.54
N LYS A 2 -3.25 -15.63 1.33
CA LYS A 2 -1.93 -15.01 1.13
C LYS A 2 -2.01 -13.51 1.48
N PRO A 3 -1.28 -13.03 2.50
CA PRO A 3 -1.42 -11.67 3.03
C PRO A 3 -1.01 -10.57 2.05
N ILE A 4 -0.30 -10.92 0.97
CA ILE A 4 0.10 -10.01 -0.13
C ILE A 4 -1.12 -9.34 -0.77
N ARG A 5 -2.26 -10.04 -0.89
CA ARG A 5 -3.42 -9.50 -1.61
C ARG A 5 -4.12 -8.37 -0.87
N PHE A 6 -4.12 -8.40 0.46
CA PHE A 6 -4.96 -7.49 1.26
C PHE A 6 -4.35 -6.08 1.34
N GLU A 7 -3.04 -5.98 1.46
CA GLU A 7 -2.30 -4.70 1.50
C GLU A 7 -2.43 -3.95 0.17
N THR A 8 -2.23 -4.67 -0.94
CA THR A 8 -2.42 -4.11 -2.28
C THR A 8 -3.86 -3.72 -2.51
N LEU A 9 -4.83 -4.53 -2.10
CA LEU A 9 -6.26 -4.18 -2.15
C LEU A 9 -6.55 -2.89 -1.37
N LEU A 10 -6.04 -2.76 -0.15
CA LEU A 10 -6.26 -1.57 0.68
C LEU A 10 -5.69 -0.31 0.02
N TYR A 11 -4.49 -0.41 -0.56
CA TYR A 11 -3.88 0.69 -1.28
C TYR A 11 -4.66 1.05 -2.54
N THR A 12 -5.04 0.08 -3.36
CA THR A 12 -5.81 0.30 -4.59
C THR A 12 -7.19 0.89 -4.29
N VAL A 13 -7.89 0.36 -3.29
CA VAL A 13 -9.20 0.89 -2.85
C VAL A 13 -9.06 2.31 -2.29
N GLY A 14 -8.02 2.58 -1.49
CA GLY A 14 -7.71 3.92 -1.00
C GLY A 14 -7.44 4.92 -2.13
N ALA A 15 -6.62 4.54 -3.12
CA ALA A 15 -6.34 5.37 -4.29
C ALA A 15 -7.62 5.67 -5.10
N LEU A 16 -8.46 4.66 -5.32
CA LEU A 16 -9.75 4.83 -6.00
C LEU A 16 -10.69 5.77 -5.23
N LEU A 17 -10.74 5.66 -3.90
CA LEU A 17 -11.54 6.57 -3.05
C LEU A 17 -11.05 8.01 -3.11
N VAL A 18 -9.73 8.25 -3.14
CA VAL A 18 -9.16 9.60 -3.29
C VAL A 18 -9.53 10.18 -4.65
N ILE A 19 -9.38 9.41 -5.72
CA ILE A 19 -9.72 9.85 -7.09
C ILE A 19 -11.23 10.14 -7.17
N ALA A 20 -12.08 9.26 -6.67
CA ALA A 20 -13.53 9.46 -6.65
C ALA A 20 -13.92 10.70 -5.82
N GLY A 21 -13.31 10.88 -4.65
CA GLY A 21 -13.52 12.08 -3.82
C GLY A 21 -13.11 13.37 -4.53
N ALA A 22 -11.98 13.35 -5.26
CA ALA A 22 -11.52 14.49 -6.06
C ALA A 22 -12.50 14.81 -7.20
N VAL A 23 -12.98 13.79 -7.93
CA VAL A 23 -13.96 13.96 -9.01
C VAL A 23 -15.28 14.53 -8.48
N VAL A 24 -15.80 13.98 -7.36
CA VAL A 24 -17.03 14.47 -6.73
C VAL A 24 -16.89 15.92 -6.27
N ARG A 25 -15.74 16.28 -5.71
CA ARG A 25 -15.45 17.63 -5.22
C ARG A 25 -15.29 18.65 -6.34
N ILE A 26 -14.49 18.34 -7.36
CA ILE A 26 -14.23 19.25 -8.49
C ILE A 26 -15.50 19.40 -9.33
N GLY A 27 -16.18 18.28 -9.61
CA GLY A 27 -17.40 18.26 -10.41
C GLY A 27 -18.65 18.78 -9.68
N HIS A 28 -18.55 19.16 -8.40
CA HIS A 28 -19.70 19.58 -7.57
C HIS A 28 -20.88 18.58 -7.64
N LEU A 29 -20.57 17.28 -7.80
CA LEU A 29 -21.55 16.22 -8.05
C LEU A 29 -22.36 15.87 -6.80
N SER A 30 -21.94 16.34 -5.63
CA SER A 30 -22.58 16.08 -4.34
C SER A 30 -22.24 17.20 -3.34
N SER A 31 -22.76 17.10 -2.13
CA SER A 31 -22.43 18.01 -1.03
C SER A 31 -20.92 18.08 -0.81
N ALA A 32 -20.42 19.29 -0.58
CA ALA A 32 -19.03 19.54 -0.24
C ALA A 32 -18.58 18.64 0.94
N ALA A 33 -19.44 18.43 1.94
CA ALA A 33 -19.14 17.56 3.07
C ALA A 33 -18.79 16.13 2.61
N THR A 34 -19.60 15.55 1.72
CA THR A 34 -19.42 14.20 1.19
C THR A 34 -18.12 14.06 0.40
N GLY A 35 -17.78 15.05 -0.43
CA GLY A 35 -16.51 15.07 -1.16
C GLY A 35 -15.29 15.13 -0.23
N PHE A 36 -15.37 15.91 0.86
CA PHE A 36 -14.28 15.98 1.85
C PHE A 36 -14.12 14.66 2.62
N THR A 37 -15.24 14.03 3.02
CA THR A 37 -15.21 12.73 3.71
C THR A 37 -14.57 11.63 2.85
N LEU A 38 -14.89 11.59 1.55
CA LEU A 38 -14.28 10.63 0.62
C LEU A 38 -12.78 10.87 0.43
N LEU A 39 -12.35 12.13 0.32
CA LEU A 39 -10.93 12.49 0.22
C LEU A 39 -10.15 12.08 1.46
N ILE A 40 -10.63 12.46 2.66
CA ILE A 40 -9.97 12.14 3.93
C ILE A 40 -9.98 10.63 4.16
N GLY A 41 -11.12 9.96 3.94
CA GLY A 41 -11.27 8.52 4.09
C GLY A 41 -10.34 7.75 3.14
N GLY A 42 -10.31 8.12 1.86
CA GLY A 42 -9.40 7.53 0.88
C GLY A 42 -7.93 7.76 1.22
N PHE A 43 -7.57 8.97 1.67
CA PHE A 43 -6.19 9.30 2.04
C PHE A 43 -5.71 8.50 3.26
N LEU A 44 -6.54 8.39 4.30
CA LEU A 44 -6.21 7.59 5.49
C LEU A 44 -6.09 6.11 5.14
N LEU A 45 -7.04 5.55 4.39
CA LEU A 45 -7.00 4.15 3.99
C LEU A 45 -5.78 3.83 3.11
N GLY A 46 -5.48 4.70 2.14
CA GLY A 46 -4.33 4.58 1.25
C GLY A 46 -3.00 4.70 1.99
N SER A 47 -2.89 5.64 2.93
CA SER A 47 -1.69 5.83 3.76
C SER A 47 -1.40 4.61 4.64
N VAL A 48 -2.44 4.00 5.23
CA VAL A 48 -2.30 2.76 6.00
C VAL A 48 -1.85 1.61 5.10
N GLY A 49 -2.46 1.45 3.93
CA GLY A 49 -2.06 0.44 2.95
C GLY A 49 -0.59 0.59 2.50
N GLN A 50 -0.16 1.83 2.24
CA GLN A 50 1.22 2.15 1.88
C GLN A 50 2.20 1.86 3.01
N LEU A 51 1.87 2.22 4.25
CA LEU A 51 2.71 1.99 5.42
C LEU A 51 2.94 0.49 5.67
N LEU A 52 1.87 -0.31 5.58
CA LEU A 52 1.95 -1.77 5.73
C LEU A 52 2.82 -2.38 4.63
N THR A 53 2.62 -1.97 3.38
CA THR A 53 3.42 -2.42 2.23
C THR A 53 4.90 -2.07 2.42
N PHE A 54 5.20 -0.84 2.84
CA PHE A 54 6.57 -0.37 3.05
C PHE A 54 7.30 -1.17 4.14
N ARG A 55 6.65 -1.40 5.29
CA ARG A 55 7.22 -2.22 6.37
C ARG A 55 7.53 -3.63 5.89
N ARG A 56 6.64 -4.20 5.07
CA ARG A 56 6.80 -5.55 4.55
C ARG A 56 7.89 -5.66 3.49
N THR A 57 7.99 -4.70 2.57
CA THR A 57 9.07 -4.66 1.58
C THR A 57 10.43 -4.56 2.28
N ARG A 58 10.54 -3.78 3.36
CA ARG A 58 11.77 -3.76 4.18
C ARG A 58 12.09 -5.13 4.79
N GLN A 59 11.10 -5.85 5.33
CA GLN A 59 11.32 -7.19 5.87
C GLN A 59 11.74 -8.20 4.80
N LEU A 60 11.12 -8.14 3.62
CA LEU A 60 11.47 -9.02 2.49
C LEU A 60 12.88 -8.74 1.97
N GLN A 61 13.28 -7.47 1.86
CA GLN A 61 14.64 -7.09 1.49
C GLN A 61 15.67 -7.58 2.51
N ALA A 62 15.37 -7.49 3.81
CA ALA A 62 16.24 -8.04 4.85
C ALA A 62 16.42 -9.55 4.70
N ARG A 63 15.32 -10.30 4.50
CA ARG A 63 15.37 -11.75 4.28
C ARG A 63 16.10 -12.14 2.99
N ASN A 64 15.90 -11.41 1.90
CA ASN A 64 16.61 -11.69 0.65
C ASN A 64 18.12 -11.51 0.81
N ARG A 65 18.58 -10.46 1.50
CA ARG A 65 20.01 -10.28 1.79
C ARG A 65 20.59 -11.40 2.64
N GLU A 66 19.85 -11.87 3.64
CA GLU A 66 20.27 -13.02 4.45
C GLU A 66 20.36 -14.31 3.61
N LEU A 67 19.41 -14.53 2.70
CA LEU A 67 19.41 -15.70 1.82
C LEU A 67 20.57 -15.64 0.81
N GLU A 68 20.83 -14.48 0.21
CA GLU A 68 21.98 -14.27 -0.67
C GLU A 68 23.31 -14.51 0.07
N ALA A 69 23.44 -14.01 1.30
CA ALA A 69 24.62 -14.26 2.13
C ALA A 69 24.80 -15.77 2.45
N LYS A 70 23.70 -16.49 2.71
CA LYS A 70 23.73 -17.94 2.94
C LYS A 70 24.13 -18.71 1.68
N LEU A 71 23.61 -18.32 0.52
CA LEU A 71 23.96 -18.93 -0.77
C LEU A 71 25.44 -18.69 -1.10
N ALA A 72 25.95 -17.48 -0.92
CA ALA A 72 27.36 -17.15 -1.14
C ALA A 72 28.30 -17.96 -0.21
N ASN A 73 27.92 -18.12 1.06
CA ASN A 73 28.67 -18.97 1.99
C ASN A 73 28.60 -20.46 1.63
N SER A 74 27.47 -20.94 1.09
CA SER A 74 27.33 -22.33 0.64
C SER A 74 28.17 -22.61 -0.60
N GLN A 75 28.27 -21.65 -1.53
CA GLN A 75 29.12 -21.77 -2.72
C GLN A 75 30.61 -21.72 -2.40
N ARG A 76 31.02 -21.00 -1.35
CA ARG A 76 32.43 -20.99 -0.88
C ARG A 76 32.87 -22.27 -0.16
N LYS A 77 31.94 -23.10 0.30
CA LYS A 77 32.22 -24.35 1.02
C LYS A 77 32.17 -25.60 0.14
N SER A 78 31.75 -25.45 -1.12
CA SER A 78 31.79 -26.50 -2.15
C SER A 78 33.05 -26.35 -3.00
#